data_AF-A0AAJ2GPZ3-F1
#
_entry.id   AF-A0AAJ2GPZ3-F1
#
_cell.length_a   1.000
_cell.length_b   1.000
_cell.length_c   1.000
_cell.angle_alpha   90.00
_cell.angle_beta   90.00
_cell.angle_gamma   90.00
#
_symmetry.space_group_name_H-M   'P 1'
#
loop_
_entity.id
_entity.type
_entity.pdbx_description
1 polymer ?
#
loop_
_entity_poly.entity_id
_entity_poly.type
_entity_poly.pdbx_seq_one_letter_code
_entity_poly.pdbx_strand_id
1 'polypeptide(L)' 'MLFLLDEFAALGRLEPVERAMGLMAGYGIQLWPILQDVHQLRALYERRAGTFLSNAGVLQVFGVNDHDSAKLVSDLLG' A
#
# COMPACT_ATOMS: atom_id res chain seq x y z
N MET A 1 -4.07 -13.10 11.67
CA MET A 1 -2.60 -12.93 11.83
C MET A 1 -2.21 -11.62 11.15
N LEU A 2 -1.49 -10.74 11.85
CA LEU A 2 -1.08 -9.44 11.31
C LEU A 2 0.41 -9.46 10.97
N PHE A 3 0.74 -9.08 9.74
CA PHE A 3 2.11 -8.84 9.29
C PHE A 3 2.35 -7.34 9.19
N LEU A 4 3.18 -6.81 10.09
CA LEU A 4 3.64 -5.42 10.06
C LEU A 4 4.96 -5.39 9.31
N LEU A 5 5.03 -4.62 8.23
CA LEU A 5 6.22 -4.50 7.39
C LEU A 5 6.72 -3.06 7.46
N ASP A 6 7.54 -2.80 8.46
CA ASP A 6 8.42 -1.63 8.50
C ASP A 6 9.49 -1.84 7.42
N GLU A 7 9.69 -0.89 6.52
CA GLU A 7 10.51 -1.04 5.31
C GLU A 7 9.93 -1.95 4.19
N PHE A 8 8.63 -1.85 3.92
CA PHE A 8 7.99 -2.60 2.82
C PHE A 8 8.69 -2.41 1.46
N ALA A 9 9.28 -1.23 1.22
CA ALA A 9 9.97 -0.95 -0.03
C ALA A 9 11.25 -1.78 -0.22
N ALA A 10 11.92 -2.18 0.86
CA ALA A 10 13.12 -3.01 0.80
C ALA A 10 12.83 -4.46 0.39
N LEU A 11 11.60 -4.93 0.59
CA LEU A 11 11.16 -6.27 0.16
C LEU A 11 10.94 -6.36 -1.36
N GLY A 12 10.95 -5.22 -2.05
CA GLY A 12 10.66 -5.18 -3.48
C GLY A 12 9.20 -5.52 -3.80
N ARG A 13 8.94 -5.80 -5.07
CA ARG A 13 7.59 -6.11 -5.52
C ARG A 13 7.19 -7.51 -5.07
N LEU A 14 6.29 -7.59 -4.10
CA LEU A 14 5.73 -8.85 -3.64
C LEU A 14 4.58 -9.28 -4.56
N GLU A 15 4.90 -9.97 -5.66
CA GLU A 15 3.90 -10.62 -6.51
C GLU A 15 2.89 -11.50 -5.74
N PRO A 16 3.29 -12.26 -4.69
CA PRO A 16 2.33 -13.07 -3.93
C PRO A 16 1.32 -12.21 -3.18
N VAL A 17 1.72 -11.06 -2.64
CA VAL A 17 0.80 -10.13 -1.97
C VAL A 17 -0.18 -9.55 -2.99
N GLU A 18 0.31 -9.15 -4.16
CA GLU A 18 -0.50 -8.57 -5.22
C GLU A 18 -1.60 -9.53 -5.71
N ARG A 19 -1.27 -10.82 -5.89
CA ARG A 19 -2.22 -11.85 -6.34
C ARG A 19 -3.07 -12.41 -5.20
N ALA A 20 -2.53 -12.47 -3.99
CA ALA A 20 -3.17 -13.14 -2.86
C ALA A 20 -3.82 -12.20 -1.86
N MET A 21 -3.79 -10.86 -2.00
CA MET A 21 -4.50 -9.94 -1.09
C MET A 21 -5.97 -10.36 -0.86
N GLY A 22 -6.68 -10.78 -1.92
CA GLY A 22 -8.04 -11.31 -1.79
C GLY A 22 -8.13 -12.67 -1.09
N LEU A 23 -7.14 -13.54 -1.28
CA LEU A 23 -7.07 -14.86 -0.61
C LEU A 23 -6.65 -14.73 0.86
N MET A 24 -5.70 -13.85 1.17
CA MET A 24 -5.18 -13.57 2.51
C MET A 24 -6.29 -13.10 3.45
N ALA A 25 -7.21 -12.27 2.96
CA ALA A 25 -8.40 -11.88 3.70
C ALA A 25 -9.25 -13.10 4.11
N GLY A 26 -9.40 -14.08 3.22
CA GLY A 26 -10.11 -15.34 3.50
C GLY A 26 -9.41 -16.25 4.53
N TYR A 27 -8.08 -16.15 4.64
CA TYR A 27 -7.29 -16.84 5.67
C TYR A 27 -7.14 -16.03 6.98
N GLY A 28 -7.80 -14.87 7.10
CA GLY A 28 -7.67 -13.99 8.27
C GLY A 28 -6.27 -13.39 8.42
N ILE A 29 -5.53 -13.27 7.31
CA ILE A 29 -4.22 -12.63 7.25
C ILE A 29 -4.42 -11.16 6.89
N GLN A 30 -3.84 -10.27 7.70
CA GLN A 30 -3.82 -8.83 7.45
C GLN A 30 -2.37 -8.40 7.21
N LEU A 31 -2.18 -7.59 6.17
CA LEU A 31 -0.90 -6.96 5.87
C LEU A 31 -1.00 -5.48 6.21
N TRP A 32 -0.02 -4.99 6.96
CA TRP A 32 0.12 -3.57 7.26
C TRP A 32 1.50 -3.10 6.81
N PRO A 33 1.64 -2.75 5.51
CA PRO A 33 2.89 -2.21 4.98
C PRO A 33 3.04 -0.76 5.41
N ILE A 34 4.22 -0.43 5.93
CA ILE A 34 4.62 0.94 6.23
C ILE A 34 5.56 1.39 5.10
N LEU A 35 5.20 2.50 4.46
CA LEU A 35 5.94 3.11 3.37
C LEU A 35 6.40 4.49 3.83
N GLN A 36 7.63 4.86 3.46
CA GLN A 36 8.14 6.21 3.74
C GLN A 36 7.55 7.23 2.76
N ASP A 37 7.26 6.80 1.53
CA ASP A 37 6.82 7.67 0.44
C ASP A 37 5.97 6.90 -0.58
N VAL A 38 5.01 7.61 -1.16
CA VAL A 38 4.16 7.16 -2.27
C VAL A 38 4.97 6.83 -3.53
N HIS A 39 6.09 7.52 -3.74
CA HIS A 39 6.96 7.25 -4.89
C HIS A 39 7.55 5.83 -4.84
N GLN A 40 7.84 5.30 -3.64
CA GLN A 40 8.30 3.91 -3.49
C GLN A 40 7.21 2.92 -3.89
N LEU A 41 5.96 3.17 -3.45
CA LEU A 41 4.84 2.31 -3.81
C LEU A 41 4.60 2.31 -5.33
N ARG A 42 4.67 3.50 -5.96
CA ARG A 42 4.57 3.64 -7.42
C ARG A 42 5.75 2.99 -8.14
N ALA A 43 6.96 3.04 -7.59
CA ALA A 43 8.12 2.37 -8.19
C ALA A 43 7.99 0.84 -8.15
N LEU A 44 7.37 0.29 -7.10
CA LEU A 44 7.23 -1.15 -6.91
C LEU A 44 6.03 -1.74 -7.66
N TYR A 45 4.92 -1.03 -7.69
CA TYR A 45 3.65 -1.54 -8.21
C TYR A 45 3.13 -0.76 -9.44
N GLU A 46 3.81 0.31 -9.86
CA GLU A 46 3.48 1.12 -11.03
C GLU A 46 1.99 1.50 -11.06
N ARG A 47 1.28 1.11 -12.14
CA ARG A 47 -0.16 1.36 -12.31
C ARG A 47 -1.04 0.62 -11.30
N ARG A 48 -0.53 -0.45 -10.69
CA ARG A 48 -1.26 -1.26 -9.71
C ARG A 48 -1.17 -0.69 -8.29
N ALA A 49 -0.30 0.29 -8.04
CA ALA A 49 -0.22 0.99 -6.76
C ALA A 49 -1.58 1.59 -6.34
N GLY A 50 -2.32 2.17 -7.29
CA GLY A 50 -3.67 2.68 -7.04
C GLY A 50 -4.63 1.57 -6.59
N THR A 51 -4.65 0.44 -7.30
CA THR A 51 -5.46 -0.74 -6.94
C THR A 51 -5.08 -1.32 -5.59
N PHE A 52 -3.79 -1.31 -5.24
CA PHE A 52 -3.30 -1.76 -3.93
C PHE A 52 -3.87 -0.88 -2.80
N LEU A 53 -3.80 0.45 -2.96
CA LEU A 53 -4.36 1.40 -2.00
C LEU A 53 -5.88 1.32 -1.91
N SER A 54 -6.58 1.18 -3.04
CA SER A 54 -8.05 1.05 -3.05
C SER A 54 -8.55 -0.25 -2.40
N ASN A 55 -7.74 -1.31 -2.38
CA ASN A 55 -8.07 -2.55 -1.68
C ASN A 55 -7.65 -2.55 -0.20
N ALA A 56 -6.97 -1.51 0.28
CA ALA A 56 -6.59 -1.41 1.67
C ALA A 56 -7.82 -1.13 2.54
N GLY A 57 -8.06 -1.97 3.55
CA GLY A 57 -9.16 -1.75 4.49
C GLY A 57 -8.97 -0.53 5.39
N VAL A 58 -7.72 -0.11 5.60
CA VAL A 58 -7.35 1.10 6.33
C VAL A 58 -6.16 1.75 5.61
N LEU A 59 -6.25 3.05 5.34
CA LEU A 59 -5.16 3.86 4.84
C LEU A 59 -4.78 4.89 5.92
N GLN A 60 -3.51 4.88 6.33
CA GLN A 60 -2.96 5.88 7.25
C GLN A 60 -1.91 6.69 6.51
N VAL A 61 -2.06 8.01 6.57
CA VAL A 61 -1.17 8.96 5.91
C VAL A 61 -0.69 9.93 6.96
N PHE A 62 0.63 10.07 7.08
CA PHE A 62 1.27 11.00 8.01
C PHE A 62 2.16 11.95 7.23
N GLY A 63 2.13 13.25 7.56
CA GLY A 63 3.07 14.23 7.03
C GLY A 63 3.11 14.26 5.50
N VAL A 64 2.03 14.70 4.86
CA VAL A 64 2.00 14.90 3.40
C VAL A 64 2.91 16.08 3.05
N ASN A 65 4.13 15.78 2.60
CA ASN A 65 5.15 16.79 2.35
C ASN A 65 5.28 17.16 0.86
N ASP A 66 4.69 16.38 -0.05
CA ASP A 66 4.73 16.61 -1.48
C ASP A 66 3.32 16.66 -2.10
N HIS A 67 3.22 17.33 -3.25
CA HIS A 67 1.95 17.58 -3.92
C HIS A 67 1.35 16.31 -4.55
N ASP A 68 2.17 15.35 -4.96
CA ASP A 68 1.69 14.12 -5.61
C ASP A 68 1.04 13.18 -4.59
N SER A 69 1.63 13.05 -3.41
CA SER A 69 1.03 12.39 -2.26
C SER A 69 -0.25 13.09 -1.82
N ALA A 70 -0.25 14.43 -1.73
CA ALA A 70 -1.45 15.20 -1.38
C ALA A 70 -2.60 14.94 -2.35
N LYS A 71 -2.30 14.98 -3.65
CA LYS A 71 -3.29 14.71 -4.69
C LYS A 71 -3.79 13.28 -4.63
N LEU A 72 -2.90 12.29 -4.48
CA LEU A 72 -3.31 10.88 -4.38
C LEU A 72 -4.24 10.66 -3.19
N VAL A 73 -3.91 11.22 -2.03
CA VAL A 73 -4.72 11.07 -0.82
C VAL A 73 -6.06 11.78 -0.97
N SER A 74 -6.08 12.98 -1.57
CA SER A 74 -7.32 13.68 -1.91
C SER A 74 -8.20 12.84 -2.85
N ASP A 75 -7.62 12.29 -3.92
CA ASP A 75 -8.35 11.48 -4.90
C ASP A 75 -8.88 10.17 -4.27
N LEU A 76 -8.22 9.64 -3.24
CA LEU A 76 -8.67 8.44 -2.50
C LEU A 76 -9.75 8.74 -1.46
N LEU A 77 -9.82 9.97 -0.94
CA LEU A 77 -10.80 10.40 0.05
C LEU A 77 -12.13 10.84 -0.59
N GLY A 78 -12.10 11.34 -1.83
CA GLY A 78 -13.27 11.84 -2.55
C GLY A 78 -13.42 13.36 -2.46
#